data_AF-A0A4D7DPU0-F1
#
_entry.id   AF-A0A4D7DPU0-F1
#
_cell.length_a   1.000
_cell.length_b   1.000
_cell.length_c   1.000
_cell.angle_alpha   90.00
_cell.angle_beta   90.00
_cell.angle_gamma   90.00
#
_symmetry.space_group_name_H-M   'P 1'
#
loop_
_entity.id
_entity.type
_entity.pdbx_description
1 polymer ?
#
loop_
_entity_poly.entity_id
_entity_poly.type
_entity_poly.pdbx_seq_one_letter_code
_entity_poly.pdbx_strand_id
1 'polypeptide(L)'
;MTPSPADCRLEHVFDIEVLFGADRVIFGPLPGGGNQGYTPAIGGSIFGPRLSGTVVPHSGADYATVRADGTIELNAHYLLQADDGTSIYIQNKGYLVRPLPGEPQPSYFRLTPYFRVPEGPHDWLSRTVIVGGGERRTDPDRSLFRYYALV
;
A
#
# COMPACT_ATOMS: atom_id res chain seq x y z
N MET A 1 26.58 10.03 19.31
CA MET A 1 26.78 10.60 17.97
C MET A 1 25.91 11.83 17.83
N THR A 2 26.41 12.89 17.19
CA THR A 2 25.61 14.08 16.85
C THR A 2 24.68 13.72 15.69
N PRO A 3 23.40 14.15 15.72
CA PRO A 3 22.49 13.93 14.60
C PRO A 3 23.07 14.47 13.28
N SER A 4 22.91 13.70 12.22
CA SER A 4 23.34 14.02 10.85
C SER A 4 22.14 14.44 9.99
N PRO A 5 22.31 15.33 8.98
CA PRO A 5 21.28 15.56 7.97
C PRO A 5 20.86 14.31 7.18
N ALA A 6 21.66 13.23 7.24
CA ALA A 6 21.31 11.95 6.65
C ALA A 6 20.37 11.10 7.54
N ASP A 7 20.20 11.47 8.82
CA ASP A 7 19.30 10.76 9.72
C ASP A 7 17.85 11.04 9.33
N CYS A 8 17.06 9.97 9.13
CA CYS A 8 15.65 10.10 8.77
C CYS A 8 14.77 10.01 10.02
N ARG A 9 13.72 10.83 10.08
CA ARG A 9 12.62 10.67 11.05
C ARG A 9 11.33 10.35 10.31
N LEU A 10 10.37 9.78 11.02
CA LEU A 10 9.08 9.40 10.47
C LEU A 10 7.96 10.22 11.13
N GLU A 11 7.14 10.85 10.31
CA GLU A 11 5.92 11.55 10.74
C GLU A 11 4.70 10.82 10.17
N HIS A 12 3.71 10.50 11.00
CA HIS A 12 2.45 9.91 10.52
C HIS A 12 1.66 10.93 9.69
N VAL A 13 1.24 10.53 8.48
CA VAL A 13 0.57 11.45 7.55
C VAL A 13 -0.87 11.08 7.25
N PHE A 14 -1.16 9.81 7.04
CA PHE A 14 -2.51 9.28 6.85
C PHE A 14 -2.53 7.75 6.90
N ASP A 15 -3.73 7.23 7.09
CA ASP A 15 -4.07 5.82 6.99
C ASP A 15 -5.00 5.61 5.78
N ILE A 16 -4.92 4.42 5.16
CA ILE A 16 -5.87 3.97 4.15
C ILE A 16 -6.40 2.61 4.57
N GLU A 17 -7.72 2.47 4.75
CA GLU A 17 -8.37 1.16 4.76
C GLU A 17 -8.83 0.80 3.35
N VAL A 18 -8.26 -0.26 2.78
CA VAL A 18 -8.59 -0.73 1.43
C VAL A 18 -9.50 -1.94 1.52
N LEU A 19 -10.62 -1.87 0.82
CA LEU A 19 -11.52 -2.98 0.56
C LEU A 19 -11.13 -3.69 -0.73
N PHE A 20 -11.24 -5.00 -0.73
CA PHE A 20 -10.77 -5.83 -1.83
C PHE A 20 -11.88 -6.70 -2.41
N GLY A 21 -11.90 -6.84 -3.73
CA GLY A 21 -12.87 -7.68 -4.41
C GLY A 21 -12.64 -9.16 -4.14
N ALA A 22 -13.73 -9.94 -4.25
CA ALA A 22 -13.69 -11.40 -4.12
C ALA A 22 -13.13 -12.10 -5.38
N ASP A 23 -13.05 -11.37 -6.49
CA ASP A 23 -12.49 -11.77 -7.78
C ASP A 23 -10.95 -11.81 -7.80
N ARG A 24 -10.32 -12.12 -6.65
CA ARG A 24 -8.87 -12.30 -6.54
C ARG A 24 -8.45 -13.57 -7.26
N VAL A 25 -7.31 -13.51 -7.93
CA VAL A 25 -6.74 -14.67 -8.62
C VAL A 25 -5.26 -14.77 -8.31
N ILE A 26 -4.79 -15.99 -8.07
CA ILE A 26 -3.38 -16.34 -8.13
C ILE A 26 -3.23 -17.37 -9.25
N PHE A 27 -2.31 -17.14 -10.17
CA PHE A 27 -2.07 -18.02 -11.31
C PHE A 27 -0.59 -18.27 -11.54
N GLY A 28 -0.29 -19.41 -12.15
CA GLY A 28 1.05 -19.89 -12.39
C GLY A 28 1.10 -21.43 -12.34
N PRO A 29 2.29 -22.03 -12.29
CA PRO A 29 3.59 -21.36 -12.25
C PRO A 29 3.88 -20.58 -13.53
N LEU A 30 4.53 -19.42 -13.40
CA LEU A 30 5.13 -18.66 -14.49
C LEU A 30 6.48 -19.27 -14.90
N PRO A 31 7.02 -18.93 -16.09
CA PRO A 31 8.43 -19.19 -16.38
C PRO A 31 9.32 -18.68 -15.24
N GLY A 32 10.14 -19.57 -14.66
CA GLY A 32 10.95 -19.27 -13.47
C GLY A 32 10.35 -19.71 -12.12
N GLY A 33 9.13 -20.27 -12.11
CA GLY A 33 8.59 -21.02 -10.96
C GLY A 33 7.78 -20.23 -9.93
N GLY A 34 7.69 -18.90 -10.06
CA GLY A 34 6.80 -18.08 -9.23
C GLY A 34 5.35 -18.08 -9.72
N ASN A 35 4.46 -17.42 -8.98
CA ASN A 35 3.07 -17.15 -9.39
C ASN A 35 2.83 -15.64 -9.48
N GLN A 36 1.74 -15.25 -10.13
CA GLN A 36 1.25 -13.87 -10.18
C GLN A 36 -0.07 -13.78 -9.42
N GLY A 37 -0.21 -12.76 -8.59
CA GLY A 37 -1.43 -12.38 -7.92
C GLY A 37 -2.11 -11.20 -8.62
N TYR A 38 -3.44 -11.21 -8.54
CA TYR A 38 -4.33 -10.10 -8.85
C TYR A 38 -5.29 -9.91 -7.67
N THR A 39 -5.34 -8.71 -7.10
CA THR A 39 -6.27 -8.36 -6.02
C THR A 39 -6.83 -6.95 -6.25
N PRO A 40 -8.10 -6.82 -6.68
CA PRO A 40 -8.67 -5.52 -7.02
C PRO A 40 -8.99 -4.70 -5.79
N ALA A 41 -8.69 -3.40 -5.86
CA ALA A 41 -9.17 -2.42 -4.90
C ALA A 41 -10.59 -1.98 -5.30
N ILE A 42 -11.58 -2.33 -4.48
CA ILE A 42 -13.00 -2.07 -4.78
C ILE A 42 -13.56 -0.88 -3.99
N GLY A 43 -12.72 -0.21 -3.22
CA GLY A 43 -13.10 0.93 -2.40
C GLY A 43 -12.27 1.01 -1.14
N GLY A 44 -12.65 1.92 -0.25
CA GLY A 44 -11.89 2.19 0.95
C GLY A 44 -11.97 3.64 1.39
N SER A 45 -11.43 3.91 2.57
CA SER A 45 -11.39 5.23 3.19
C SER A 45 -9.95 5.66 3.45
N ILE A 46 -9.72 6.96 3.38
CA ILE A 46 -8.46 7.61 3.73
C ILE A 46 -8.74 8.56 4.88
N PHE A 47 -7.94 8.49 5.93
CA PHE A 47 -8.09 9.36 7.09
C PHE A 47 -6.73 9.69 7.71
N GLY A 48 -6.53 10.95 8.06
CA GLY A 48 -5.30 11.36 8.72
C GLY A 48 -5.09 12.86 8.75
N PRO A 49 -4.01 13.29 9.41
CA PRO A 49 -3.71 14.70 9.59
C PRO A 49 -3.43 15.46 8.28
N ARG A 50 -2.93 14.77 7.24
CA ARG A 50 -2.51 15.41 5.99
C ARG A 50 -3.27 14.99 4.75
N LEU A 51 -4.15 14.00 4.84
CA LEU A 51 -4.99 13.54 3.74
C LEU A 51 -6.24 12.82 4.28
N SER A 52 -7.40 13.20 3.73
CA SER A 52 -8.69 12.52 3.92
C SER A 52 -9.35 12.34 2.56
N GLY A 53 -10.12 11.28 2.40
CA GLY A 53 -10.70 10.92 1.11
C GLY A 53 -11.11 9.46 1.01
N THR A 54 -11.12 8.95 -0.23
CA THR A 54 -11.58 7.60 -0.56
C THR A 54 -10.66 6.91 -1.56
N VAL A 55 -10.68 5.57 -1.55
CA VAL A 55 -10.11 4.76 -2.61
C VAL A 55 -11.13 4.67 -3.74
N VAL A 56 -10.76 5.05 -4.96
CA VAL A 56 -11.68 5.03 -6.11
C VAL A 56 -11.95 3.57 -6.49
N PRO A 57 -13.22 3.09 -6.43
CA PRO A 57 -13.57 1.71 -6.75
C PRO A 57 -13.15 1.32 -8.16
N HIS A 58 -12.62 0.10 -8.33
CA HIS A 58 -12.28 -0.48 -9.64
C HIS A 58 -11.29 0.34 -10.48
N SER A 59 -10.52 1.22 -9.84
CA SER A 59 -9.49 2.02 -10.51
C SER A 59 -8.15 1.31 -10.67
N GLY A 60 -8.02 0.11 -10.10
CA GLY A 60 -6.82 -0.71 -10.19
C GLY A 60 -6.79 -1.87 -9.21
N ALA A 61 -5.61 -2.46 -9.05
CA ALA A 61 -5.41 -3.69 -8.30
C ALA A 61 -3.97 -3.80 -7.78
N ASP A 62 -3.74 -4.77 -6.90
CA ASP A 62 -2.42 -5.35 -6.63
C ASP A 62 -2.10 -6.43 -7.65
N TYR A 63 -1.00 -6.23 -8.38
CA TYR A 63 -0.44 -7.18 -9.34
C TYR A 63 0.82 -7.81 -8.74
N ALA A 64 0.63 -8.53 -7.64
CA ALA A 64 1.73 -9.04 -6.84
C ALA A 64 2.50 -10.20 -7.51
N THR A 65 3.83 -10.23 -7.33
CA THR A 65 4.61 -11.44 -7.62
C THR A 65 4.64 -12.32 -6.37
N VAL A 66 4.18 -13.55 -6.49
CA VAL A 66 4.24 -14.55 -5.43
C VAL A 66 5.44 -15.44 -5.68
N ARG A 67 6.47 -15.29 -4.85
CA ARG A 67 7.72 -16.02 -4.96
C ARG A 67 7.56 -17.48 -4.53
N ALA A 68 8.51 -18.31 -4.95
CA ALA A 68 8.59 -19.71 -4.55
C ALA A 68 8.76 -19.91 -3.03
N ASP A 69 9.37 -18.94 -2.33
CA ASP A 69 9.52 -18.93 -0.87
C ASP A 69 8.26 -18.47 -0.11
N GLY A 70 7.17 -18.15 -0.82
CA GLY A 70 5.93 -17.66 -0.24
C GLY A 70 5.92 -16.15 0.05
N THR A 71 7.01 -15.43 -0.17
CA THR A 71 7.05 -13.96 -0.11
C THR A 71 6.19 -13.38 -1.24
N ILE A 72 5.38 -12.39 -0.89
CA ILE A 72 4.55 -11.65 -1.83
C ILE A 72 5.20 -10.28 -2.05
N GLU A 73 5.69 -10.05 -3.27
CA GLU A 73 6.15 -8.74 -3.73
C GLU A 73 4.94 -7.95 -4.21
N LEU A 74 4.56 -6.93 -3.47
CA LEU A 74 3.39 -6.10 -3.74
C LEU A 74 3.72 -5.14 -4.88
N ASN A 75 2.74 -4.93 -5.76
CA ASN A 75 2.78 -3.92 -6.80
C ASN A 75 1.35 -3.44 -7.08
N ALA A 76 0.80 -2.75 -6.10
CA ALA A 76 -0.54 -2.20 -6.20
C ALA A 76 -0.52 -0.84 -6.88
N HIS A 77 -1.42 -0.62 -7.81
CA HIS A 77 -1.62 0.72 -8.38
C HIS A 77 -3.07 0.97 -8.71
N TYR A 78 -3.57 2.11 -8.24
CA TYR A 78 -4.97 2.50 -8.29
C TYR A 78 -5.11 4.00 -8.03
N LEU A 79 -6.34 4.51 -8.04
CA LEU A 79 -6.64 5.91 -7.79
C LEU A 79 -7.22 6.11 -6.39
N LEU A 80 -6.83 7.23 -5.79
CA LEU A 80 -7.40 7.82 -4.60
C LEU A 80 -8.12 9.12 -5.02
N GLN A 81 -9.13 9.52 -4.25
CA GLN A 81 -9.76 10.83 -4.37
C GLN A 81 -9.77 11.50 -3.01
N ALA A 82 -9.10 12.65 -2.90
CA ALA A 82 -9.16 13.48 -1.70
C ALA A 82 -10.57 14.10 -1.54
N ASP A 83 -10.92 14.52 -0.32
CA ASP A 83 -12.24 15.13 -0.03
C ASP A 83 -12.52 16.40 -0.84
N ASP A 84 -11.49 17.12 -1.27
CA ASP A 84 -11.60 18.30 -2.15
C ASP A 84 -11.81 17.93 -3.64
N GLY A 85 -11.92 16.64 -3.95
CA GLY A 85 -12.12 16.10 -5.30
C GLY A 85 -10.83 15.81 -6.05
N THR A 86 -9.65 16.11 -5.49
CA THR A 86 -8.36 15.87 -6.17
C THR A 86 -8.11 14.39 -6.41
N SER A 87 -7.93 14.00 -7.67
CA SER A 87 -7.50 12.66 -8.06
C SER A 87 -6.00 12.46 -7.82
N ILE A 88 -5.65 11.36 -7.15
CA ILE A 88 -4.27 11.01 -6.81
C ILE A 88 -4.01 9.57 -7.29
N TYR A 89 -3.02 9.38 -8.16
CA TYR A 89 -2.52 8.05 -8.45
C TYR A 89 -1.56 7.59 -7.35
N ILE A 90 -1.67 6.33 -6.95
CA ILE A 90 -0.73 5.66 -6.07
C ILE A 90 -0.17 4.40 -6.76
N GLN A 91 1.14 4.21 -6.68
CA GLN A 91 1.81 2.92 -6.88
C GLN A 91 2.46 2.49 -5.58
N ASN A 92 1.92 1.46 -4.96
CA ASN A 92 2.35 0.95 -3.68
C ASN A 92 3.12 -0.36 -3.84
N LYS A 93 4.43 -0.31 -3.64
CA LYS A 93 5.32 -1.47 -3.74
C LYS A 93 5.80 -1.90 -2.38
N GLY A 94 6.04 -3.18 -2.18
CA GLY A 94 6.50 -3.65 -0.87
C GLY A 94 6.64 -5.15 -0.78
N TYR A 95 6.80 -5.63 0.44
CA TYR A 95 6.88 -7.04 0.73
C TYR A 95 5.90 -7.40 1.83
N LEU A 96 5.28 -8.55 1.61
CA LEU A 96 4.53 -9.27 2.59
C LEU A 96 5.17 -10.65 2.75
N VAL A 97 5.63 -10.92 3.95
CA VAL A 97 6.19 -12.22 4.34
C VAL A 97 5.19 -12.90 5.26
N ARG A 98 4.85 -14.14 4.93
CA ARG A 98 4.05 -14.97 5.82
C ARG A 98 4.96 -15.44 6.97
N PRO A 99 4.46 -15.46 8.21
CA PRO A 99 5.18 -16.02 9.33
C PRO A 99 5.28 -17.54 9.19
N LEU A 100 6.17 -18.13 9.99
CA LEU A 100 6.27 -19.57 10.10
C LEU A 100 5.01 -20.16 10.76
N PRO A 101 4.75 -21.46 10.62
CA PRO A 101 3.66 -22.12 11.32
C PRO A 101 3.74 -21.87 12.85
N GLY A 102 2.66 -21.34 13.43
CA GLY A 102 2.57 -21.03 14.86
C GLY A 102 2.97 -19.60 15.26
N GLU A 103 3.42 -18.77 14.33
CA GLU A 103 3.78 -17.36 14.59
C GLU A 103 2.67 -16.37 14.19
N PRO A 104 2.60 -15.18 14.83
CA PRO A 104 1.63 -14.14 14.48
C PRO A 104 1.74 -13.68 13.02
N GLN A 105 0.59 -13.51 12.37
CA GLN A 105 0.48 -13.04 10.99
C GLN A 105 0.31 -11.51 10.92
N PRO A 106 0.97 -10.80 9.97
CA PRO A 106 2.11 -11.23 9.15
C PRO A 106 3.45 -11.08 9.90
N SER A 107 4.50 -11.81 9.48
CA SER A 107 5.86 -11.60 10.02
C SER A 107 6.47 -10.29 9.53
N TYR A 108 6.15 -9.88 8.30
CA TYR A 108 6.54 -8.58 7.75
C TYR A 108 5.51 -8.09 6.73
N PHE A 109 5.12 -6.81 6.83
CA PHE A 109 4.23 -6.17 5.85
C PHE A 109 4.55 -4.68 5.78
N ARG A 110 5.43 -4.30 4.84
CA ARG A 110 5.89 -2.92 4.64
C ARG A 110 5.95 -2.58 3.16
N LEU A 111 5.86 -1.28 2.89
CA LEU A 111 5.61 -0.75 1.56
C LEU A 111 6.12 0.69 1.43
N THR A 112 6.36 1.10 0.19
CA THR A 112 6.87 2.39 -0.24
C THR A 112 5.99 2.89 -1.38
N PRO A 113 4.99 3.73 -1.10
CA PRO A 113 4.14 4.28 -2.15
C PRO A 113 4.84 5.40 -2.92
N TYR A 114 4.51 5.50 -4.20
CA TYR A 114 4.82 6.63 -5.06
C TYR A 114 3.53 7.23 -5.58
N PHE A 115 3.46 8.56 -5.64
CA PHE A 115 2.25 9.26 -6.04
C PHE A 115 2.43 10.03 -7.34
N ARG A 116 1.32 10.25 -8.06
CA ARG A 116 1.19 11.32 -9.05
C ARG A 116 -0.07 12.11 -8.70
N VAL A 117 0.08 13.42 -8.56
CA VAL A 117 -0.98 14.32 -8.13
C VAL A 117 -0.84 15.65 -8.89
N PRO A 118 -1.96 16.32 -9.26
CA PRO A 118 -1.92 17.67 -9.80
C PRO A 118 -1.23 18.67 -8.86
N GLU A 119 -0.80 19.81 -9.41
CA GLU A 119 -0.36 20.93 -8.59
C GLU A 119 -1.50 21.40 -7.67
N GLY A 120 -1.16 21.79 -6.43
CA GLY A 120 -2.15 22.24 -5.45
C GLY A 120 -1.86 21.74 -4.02
N PRO A 121 -2.89 21.64 -3.16
CA PRO A 121 -2.70 21.37 -1.73
C PRO A 121 -2.07 20.01 -1.43
N HIS A 122 -2.17 19.05 -2.35
CA HIS A 122 -1.65 17.68 -2.19
C HIS A 122 -0.31 17.45 -2.89
N ASP A 123 0.29 18.47 -3.52
CA ASP A 123 1.52 18.34 -4.33
C ASP A 123 2.72 17.75 -3.55
N TRP A 124 2.68 17.85 -2.23
CA TRP A 124 3.67 17.32 -1.32
C TRP A 124 3.85 15.81 -1.48
N LEU A 125 2.80 15.07 -1.86
CA LEU A 125 2.86 13.64 -2.15
C LEU A 125 3.81 13.30 -3.31
N SER A 126 3.98 14.20 -4.28
CA SER A 126 4.87 13.99 -5.43
C SER A 126 6.36 14.24 -5.12
N ARG A 127 6.69 14.78 -3.95
CA ARG A 127 8.04 15.23 -3.58
C ARG A 127 8.50 14.77 -2.20
N THR A 128 7.78 13.82 -1.60
CA THR A 128 8.06 13.31 -0.25
C THR A 128 8.29 11.81 -0.32
N VAL A 129 9.37 11.32 0.30
CA VAL A 129 9.57 9.88 0.48
C VAL A 129 8.61 9.42 1.57
N ILE A 130 7.81 8.40 1.24
CA ILE A 130 6.83 7.82 2.16
C ILE A 130 7.12 6.34 2.32
N VAL A 131 7.00 5.85 3.55
CA VAL A 131 7.03 4.44 3.91
C VAL A 131 5.73 4.09 4.62
N GLY A 132 5.35 2.82 4.61
CA GLY A 132 4.15 2.39 5.32
C GLY A 132 4.21 0.97 5.83
N GLY A 133 3.29 0.68 6.75
CA GLY A 133 3.03 -0.65 7.28
C GLY A 133 1.61 -1.10 6.97
N GLY A 134 1.46 -2.40 6.71
CA GLY A 134 0.17 -3.03 6.49
C GLY A 134 -0.26 -3.91 7.66
N GLU A 135 -1.56 -3.89 7.94
CA GLU A 135 -2.24 -4.79 8.87
C GLU A 135 -3.41 -5.44 8.11
N ARG A 136 -3.44 -6.77 8.08
CA ARG A 136 -4.59 -7.50 7.54
C ARG A 136 -5.71 -7.54 8.56
N ARG A 137 -6.93 -7.25 8.10
CA ARG A 137 -8.15 -7.37 8.90
C ARG A 137 -9.11 -8.30 8.19
N THR A 138 -9.55 -9.33 8.89
CA THR A 138 -10.64 -10.20 8.45
C THR A 138 -11.95 -9.68 9.03
N ASP A 139 -13.07 -9.97 8.36
CA ASP A 139 -14.42 -9.62 8.80
C ASP A 139 -14.74 -8.10 8.92
N PRO A 140 -14.98 -7.38 7.81
CA PRO A 140 -14.80 -7.80 6.42
C PRO A 140 -13.33 -7.81 5.99
N ASP A 141 -13.02 -8.56 4.93
CA ASP A 141 -11.68 -8.65 4.33
C ASP A 141 -11.23 -7.29 3.82
N ARG A 142 -10.24 -6.72 4.52
CA ARG A 142 -9.64 -5.42 4.23
C ARG A 142 -8.21 -5.37 4.74
N SER A 143 -7.48 -4.34 4.35
CA SER A 143 -6.20 -4.04 4.97
C SER A 143 -6.12 -2.58 5.37
N LEU A 144 -5.59 -2.34 6.58
CA LEU A 144 -5.20 -1.01 7.02
C LEU A 144 -3.74 -0.80 6.59
N PHE A 145 -3.50 0.32 5.90
CA PHE A 145 -2.17 0.79 5.57
C PHE A 145 -1.92 2.10 6.28
N ARG A 146 -0.87 2.16 7.10
CA ARG A 146 -0.44 3.38 7.79
C ARG A 146 0.79 3.95 7.13
N TYR A 147 0.74 5.23 6.76
CA TYR A 147 1.79 5.90 6.01
C TYR A 147 2.51 6.95 6.83
N TYR A 148 3.82 7.02 6.63
CA TYR A 148 4.72 7.94 7.29
C TYR A 148 5.59 8.67 6.24
N ALA A 149 5.65 9.99 6.35
CA ALA A 149 6.61 10.80 5.60
C ALA A 149 7.97 10.77 6.27
N LEU A 150 9.03 10.77 5.46
CA LEU A 150 10.38 11.06 5.94
C LEU A 150 10.52 12.57 6.16
N VAL A 151 10.94 12.96 7.36
CA VAL A 151 11.14 14.36 7.81
C VAL A 151 12.46 14.56 8.52
#